data_AF-A0AA38JS08-F1
#
_entry.id   AF-A0AA38JS08-F1
#
_cell.length_a   1.000
_cell.length_b   1.000
_cell.length_c   1.000
_cell.angle_alpha   90.00
_cell.angle_beta   90.00
_cell.angle_gamma   90.00
#
_symmetry.space_group_name_H-M   'P 1'
#
loop_
_entity.id
_entity.type
_entity.pdbx_description
1 polymer ?
#
loop_
_entity_poly.entity_id
_entity_poly.type
_entity_poly.pdbx_seq_one_letter_code
_entity_poly.pdbx_strand_id
1 'polypeptide(L)'
;FSMIVSDTTSNVKRCRKLVCAKWPWILNCPDPCHQLNLMMKDVILGSKKYPKIKGFAEPMRIVSAITTYFSHSNYGKHHLQQELKNDISHRGIIAGGATRFSTFHTHVCSILRCFDAMERCLSRGLLIFDTPATKELRKYIVYGTDRLKLQIQLNHIDALLHPIARGLTTLEGQNTTCSDVFYVFIGIAIGFNRVFEDPTSDIYQYRTETFGVFDRRFGIFLNDCTKDMFIISYLLDPSENLVHFVVTFTQFYFSVLS
;
A
#
# COMPACT_ATOMS: atom_id res chain seq x y z
N PHE A 1 28.14 4.39 17.45
CA PHE A 1 27.91 4.13 16.00
C PHE A 1 26.87 5.12 15.51
N SER A 2 26.99 5.58 14.26
CA SER A 2 26.06 6.54 13.67
C SER A 2 25.54 6.01 12.35
N MET A 3 24.28 6.31 12.03
CA MET A 3 23.64 5.92 10.78
C MET A 3 23.02 7.16 10.15
N ILE A 4 23.17 7.30 8.83
CA ILE A 4 22.48 8.33 8.06
C ILE A 4 21.28 7.70 7.35
N VAL A 5 20.10 8.26 7.62
CA VAL A 5 18.82 7.83 7.04
C VAL A 5 18.22 8.97 6.24
N SER A 6 17.79 8.71 5.00
CA SER A 6 16.98 9.64 4.23
C SER A 6 16.24 8.95 3.08
N ASP A 7 15.25 9.63 2.49
CA ASP A 7 14.50 9.13 1.34
C ASP A 7 15.39 8.81 0.12
N THR A 8 14.83 8.23 -0.94
CA THR A 8 15.63 7.80 -2.11
C THR A 8 15.68 8.79 -3.25
N THR A 9 15.36 10.06 -3.02
CA THR A 9 15.52 11.12 -4.01
C THR A 9 17.00 11.25 -4.39
N SER A 10 17.28 11.50 -5.67
CA SER A 10 18.62 11.45 -6.24
C SER A 10 19.67 12.26 -5.46
N ASN A 11 19.31 13.47 -5.04
CA ASN A 11 20.21 14.38 -4.33
C ASN A 11 20.57 13.86 -2.94
N VAL A 12 19.59 13.42 -2.15
CA VAL A 12 19.83 12.92 -0.79
C VAL A 12 20.53 11.56 -0.81
N LYS A 13 20.20 10.70 -1.78
CA LYS A 13 20.90 9.43 -2.01
C LYS A 13 22.38 9.67 -2.32
N ARG A 14 22.69 10.64 -3.19
CA ARG A 14 24.08 11.03 -3.48
C ARG A 14 24.76 11.60 -2.23
N CYS A 15 24.06 12.43 -1.45
CA CYS A 15 24.58 12.98 -0.21
C CYS A 15 24.95 11.88 0.80
N ARG A 16 24.07 10.90 1.06
CA ARG A 16 24.39 9.76 1.95
C ARG A 16 25.65 9.03 1.52
N LYS A 17 25.80 8.76 0.22
CA LYS A 17 27.00 8.11 -0.33
C LYS A 17 28.26 8.94 -0.10
N LEU A 18 28.21 10.26 -0.32
CA LEU A 18 29.33 11.16 -0.06
C LEU A 18 29.70 11.23 1.42
N VAL A 19 28.70 11.26 2.31
CA VAL A 19 28.90 11.23 3.77
C VAL A 19 29.60 9.93 4.18
N CYS A 20 29.11 8.78 3.74
CA CYS A 20 29.72 7.49 4.10
C CYS A 20 31.10 7.29 3.49
N ALA A 21 31.38 7.88 2.31
CA ALA A 21 32.72 7.88 1.74
C ALA A 21 33.69 8.76 2.54
N LYS A 22 33.22 9.90 3.08
CA LYS A 22 34.03 10.80 3.90
C LYS A 22 34.23 10.26 5.33
N TRP A 23 33.24 9.55 5.86
CA TRP A 23 33.25 8.98 7.21
C TRP A 23 32.80 7.51 7.16
N PRO A 24 33.72 6.56 6.90
CA PRO A 24 33.38 5.14 6.65
C PRO A 24 32.70 4.41 7.80
N TRP A 25 32.78 4.94 9.03
CA TRP A 25 32.09 4.39 10.21
C TRP A 25 30.62 4.81 10.31
N ILE A 26 30.13 5.67 9.40
CA ILE A 26 28.71 6.02 9.30
C ILE A 26 28.02 5.00 8.38
N LEU A 27 26.96 4.37 8.88
CA LEU A 27 26.17 3.42 8.09
C LEU A 27 25.19 4.16 7.17
N ASN A 28 25.04 3.69 5.93
CA ASN A 28 24.07 4.20 4.96
C ASN A 28 22.76 3.40 5.06
N CYS A 29 21.65 4.09 5.25
CA CYS A 29 20.33 3.48 5.28
C CYS A 29 19.33 4.30 4.45
N PRO A 30 18.70 3.73 3.39
CA PRO A 30 17.57 4.38 2.75
C PRO A 30 16.36 4.30 3.69
N ASP A 31 15.52 5.34 3.72
CA ASP A 31 14.28 5.35 4.49
C ASP A 31 13.38 4.15 4.09
N PRO A 32 13.16 3.18 5.01
CA PRO A 32 12.35 2.00 4.72
C PRO A 32 10.88 2.33 4.48
N CYS A 33 10.32 3.29 5.22
CA CYS A 33 8.92 3.71 5.05
C CYS A 33 8.72 4.30 3.65
N HIS A 34 9.68 5.11 3.20
CA HIS A 34 9.65 5.61 1.83
C HIS A 34 9.73 4.48 0.79
N GLN A 35 10.54 3.43 1.01
CA GLN A 35 10.58 2.27 0.10
C GLN A 35 9.25 1.53 0.03
N LEU A 36 8.60 1.29 1.16
CA LEU A 36 7.29 0.63 1.19
C LEU A 36 6.22 1.46 0.49
N ASN A 37 6.24 2.79 0.67
CA ASN A 37 5.32 3.66 -0.03
C ASN A 37 5.56 3.67 -1.56
N LEU A 38 6.82 3.62 -2.00
CA LEU A 38 7.15 3.48 -3.41
C LEU A 38 6.74 2.11 -3.97
N MET A 39 6.84 1.03 -3.19
CA MET A 39 6.34 -0.29 -3.57
C MET A 39 4.82 -0.24 -3.79
N MET A 40 4.06 0.32 -2.84
CA MET A 40 2.61 0.50 -2.99
C MET A 40 2.26 1.29 -4.25
N LYS A 41 2.99 2.39 -4.52
CA LYS A 41 2.80 3.19 -5.72
C LYS A 41 3.06 2.37 -6.99
N ASP A 42 4.11 1.58 -7.03
CA ASP A 42 4.44 0.77 -8.21
C ASP A 42 3.44 -0.35 -8.47
N VAL A 43 2.90 -0.99 -7.42
CA VAL A 43 1.82 -1.99 -7.54
C VAL A 43 0.59 -1.36 -8.19
N ILE A 44 0.23 -0.14 -7.79
CA ILE A 44 -1.04 0.49 -8.21
C ILE A 44 -0.92 1.30 -9.51
N LEU A 45 0.09 2.15 -9.61
CA LEU A 45 0.24 3.11 -10.71
C LEU A 45 1.38 2.75 -11.66
N GLY A 46 2.26 1.83 -11.28
CA GLY A 46 3.53 1.65 -11.94
C GLY A 46 4.43 2.89 -11.82
N SER A 47 5.43 2.97 -12.69
CA SER A 47 6.33 4.12 -12.81
C SER A 47 6.72 4.36 -14.26
N LYS A 48 7.45 5.44 -14.55
CA LYS A 48 8.03 5.66 -15.90
C LYS A 48 8.88 4.48 -16.37
N LYS A 49 9.46 3.73 -15.44
CA LYS A 49 10.37 2.60 -15.70
C LYS A 49 9.65 1.26 -15.71
N TYR A 50 8.48 1.15 -15.07
CA TYR A 50 7.78 -0.11 -14.85
C TYR A 50 6.30 0.03 -15.20
N PRO A 51 5.75 -0.84 -16.07
CA PRO A 51 4.37 -0.74 -16.47
C PRO A 51 3.44 -0.91 -15.27
N LYS A 52 2.28 -0.25 -15.32
CA LYS A 52 1.20 -0.42 -14.35
C LYS A 52 0.55 -1.79 -14.52
N ILE A 53 0.11 -2.38 -13.41
CA ILE A 53 -0.73 -3.57 -13.42
C ILE A 53 -2.09 -3.17 -13.99
N LYS A 54 -2.41 -3.65 -15.20
CA LYS A 54 -3.56 -3.13 -15.98
C LYS A 54 -4.89 -3.27 -15.23
N GLY A 55 -5.06 -4.34 -14.46
CA GLY A 55 -6.28 -4.63 -13.71
C GLY A 55 -6.65 -3.60 -12.64
N PHE A 56 -5.68 -2.83 -12.14
CA PHE A 56 -5.92 -1.90 -11.03
C PHE A 56 -6.15 -0.46 -11.48
N ALA A 57 -5.88 -0.14 -12.75
CA ALA A 57 -5.99 1.22 -13.25
C ALA A 57 -7.42 1.77 -13.21
N GLU A 58 -8.39 0.99 -13.69
CA GLU A 58 -9.79 1.42 -13.75
C GLU A 58 -10.46 1.52 -12.37
N PRO A 59 -10.33 0.50 -11.47
CA PRO A 59 -10.85 0.62 -10.10
C PRO A 59 -10.30 1.85 -9.36
N MET A 60 -9.01 2.13 -9.51
CA MET A 60 -8.38 3.27 -8.84
C MET A 60 -8.77 4.61 -9.46
N ARG A 61 -9.07 4.66 -10.75
CA ARG A 61 -9.66 5.84 -11.39
C ARG A 61 -11.04 6.14 -10.80
N ILE A 62 -11.87 5.11 -10.58
CA ILE A 62 -13.20 5.24 -9.98
C ILE A 62 -13.09 5.70 -8.52
N VAL A 63 -12.23 5.05 -7.71
CA VAL A 63 -11.93 5.47 -6.32
C VAL A 63 -11.49 6.94 -6.26
N SER A 64 -10.60 7.34 -7.17
CA SER A 64 -10.12 8.73 -7.24
C SER A 64 -11.26 9.69 -7.58
N ALA A 65 -12.13 9.34 -8.51
CA ALA A 65 -13.28 10.17 -8.90
C ALA A 65 -14.30 10.33 -7.75
N ILE A 66 -14.61 9.24 -7.04
CA ILE A 66 -15.51 9.29 -5.87
C ILE A 66 -14.87 10.14 -4.76
N THR A 67 -13.60 9.89 -4.44
CA THR A 67 -12.87 10.67 -3.42
C THR A 67 -12.82 12.15 -3.78
N THR A 68 -12.60 12.49 -5.05
CA THR A 68 -12.61 13.86 -5.56
C THR A 68 -13.98 14.51 -5.38
N TYR A 69 -15.06 13.81 -5.75
CA TYR A 69 -16.42 14.32 -5.54
C TYR A 69 -16.67 14.69 -4.07
N PHE A 70 -16.35 13.79 -3.13
CA PHE A 70 -16.55 14.04 -1.70
C PHE A 70 -15.55 15.03 -1.08
N SER A 71 -14.44 15.32 -1.77
CA SER A 71 -13.50 16.36 -1.36
C SER A 71 -13.99 17.76 -1.74
N HIS A 72 -14.76 17.89 -2.82
CA HIS A 72 -15.29 19.17 -3.30
C HIS A 72 -16.75 19.43 -2.90
N SER A 73 -17.55 18.38 -2.71
CA SER A 73 -18.96 18.50 -2.35
C SER A 73 -19.14 18.58 -0.84
N ASN A 74 -19.22 19.80 -0.30
CA ASN A 74 -19.56 20.03 1.11
C ASN A 74 -20.93 19.42 1.47
N TYR A 75 -21.90 19.52 0.55
CA TYR A 75 -23.24 18.96 0.70
C TYR A 75 -23.20 17.42 0.77
N GLY A 76 -22.54 16.77 -0.19
CA GLY A 76 -22.42 15.31 -0.21
C GLY A 76 -21.64 14.76 0.97
N LYS A 77 -20.57 15.45 1.39
CA LYS A 77 -19.78 15.09 2.57
C LYS A 77 -20.60 15.19 3.86
N HIS A 78 -21.40 16.25 4.02
CA HIS A 78 -22.26 16.44 5.18
C HIS A 78 -23.28 15.31 5.32
N HIS A 79 -24.02 15.00 4.25
CA HIS A 79 -25.02 13.94 4.28
C HIS A 79 -24.42 12.55 4.46
N LEU A 80 -23.27 12.27 3.82
CA LEU A 80 -22.56 11.03 4.06
C LEU A 80 -22.14 10.88 5.53
N GLN A 81 -21.62 11.94 6.15
CA GLN A 81 -21.29 11.93 7.58
C GLN A 81 -22.50 11.73 8.47
N GLN A 82 -23.67 12.29 8.11
CA GLN A 82 -24.92 12.06 8.83
C GLN A 82 -25.35 10.59 8.75
N GLU A 83 -25.33 9.98 7.56
CA GLU A 83 -25.68 8.56 7.41
C GLU A 83 -24.73 7.64 8.16
N LEU A 84 -23.43 7.95 8.18
CA LEU A 84 -22.41 7.16 8.87
C LEU A 84 -22.53 7.20 10.39
N LYS A 85 -23.25 8.16 10.98
CA LYS A 85 -23.55 8.13 12.43
C LYS A 85 -24.37 6.91 12.83
N ASN A 86 -25.10 6.33 11.89
CA ASN A 86 -25.90 5.13 12.10
C ASN A 86 -25.11 3.84 11.84
N ASP A 87 -23.90 3.94 11.28
CA ASP A 87 -23.03 2.79 10.99
C ASP A 87 -21.98 2.58 12.09
N ILE A 88 -21.60 1.33 12.33
CA ILE A 88 -20.66 0.91 13.39
C ILE A 88 -19.32 1.67 13.31
N SER A 89 -18.82 1.94 12.11
CA SER A 89 -17.48 2.51 11.95
C SER A 89 -17.43 4.03 12.10
N HIS A 90 -18.56 4.76 11.92
CA HIS A 90 -18.66 6.23 11.94
C HIS A 90 -17.67 7.03 11.05
N ARG A 91 -16.75 6.38 10.33
CA ARG A 91 -15.64 7.00 9.61
C ARG A 91 -16.02 7.21 8.15
N GLY A 92 -15.97 8.46 7.70
CA GLY A 92 -16.20 8.84 6.31
C GLY A 92 -15.07 8.53 5.35
N ILE A 93 -15.22 9.05 4.12
CA ILE A 93 -14.18 9.02 3.10
C ILE A 93 -13.02 9.90 3.55
N ILE A 94 -11.81 9.35 3.48
CA ILE A 94 -10.60 10.03 3.92
C ILE A 94 -9.88 10.50 2.66
N ALA A 95 -9.84 11.82 2.45
CA ALA A 95 -8.98 12.39 1.43
C ALA A 95 -7.50 12.14 1.80
N GLY A 96 -6.68 11.86 0.79
CA GLY A 96 -5.26 11.59 1.00
C GLY A 96 -4.58 12.88 1.45
N GLY A 97 -3.92 12.86 2.60
CA GLY A 97 -3.08 13.98 3.01
C GLY A 97 -1.83 14.04 2.13
N ALA A 98 -1.36 15.26 1.80
CA ALA A 98 -0.18 15.49 0.95
C ALA A 98 1.11 14.80 1.45
N THR A 99 1.13 14.33 2.70
CA THR A 99 2.31 13.81 3.41
C THR A 99 2.14 12.41 4.00
N ARG A 100 1.01 11.73 3.80
CA ARG A 100 0.80 10.40 4.40
C ARG A 100 1.13 9.28 3.41
N PHE A 101 2.11 8.46 3.77
CA PHE A 101 2.31 7.15 3.16
C PHE A 101 1.00 6.34 3.25
N SER A 102 0.83 5.34 2.37
CA SER A 102 -0.39 4.49 2.30
C SER A 102 -1.68 5.15 1.79
N THR A 103 -1.61 6.31 1.13
CA THR A 103 -2.82 7.01 0.64
C THR A 103 -3.74 6.13 -0.23
N PHE A 104 -3.18 5.27 -1.09
CA PHE A 104 -3.97 4.35 -1.92
C PHE A 104 -4.79 3.36 -1.10
N HIS A 105 -4.15 2.71 -0.11
CA HIS A 105 -4.82 1.78 0.81
C HIS A 105 -5.94 2.48 1.58
N THR A 106 -5.65 3.68 2.11
CA THR A 106 -6.62 4.48 2.87
C THR A 106 -7.85 4.83 2.01
N HIS A 107 -7.66 5.21 0.74
CA HIS A 107 -8.76 5.51 -0.17
C HIS A 107 -9.63 4.28 -0.41
N VAL A 108 -9.02 3.16 -0.80
CA VAL A 108 -9.73 1.89 -1.08
C VAL A 108 -10.56 1.45 0.13
N CYS A 109 -9.94 1.36 1.31
CA CYS A 109 -10.62 1.03 2.56
C CYS A 109 -11.78 1.98 2.88
N SER A 110 -11.58 3.29 2.67
CA SER A 110 -12.61 4.29 2.97
C SER A 110 -13.82 4.19 2.04
N ILE A 111 -13.60 3.88 0.75
CA ILE A 111 -14.67 3.65 -0.22
C ILE A 111 -15.42 2.35 0.09
N LEU A 112 -14.70 1.25 0.30
CA LEU A 112 -15.28 -0.05 0.66
C LEU A 112 -16.22 0.05 1.85
N ARG A 113 -15.78 0.76 2.90
CA ARG A 113 -16.58 1.00 4.11
C ARG A 113 -17.81 1.87 3.87
N CYS A 114 -17.73 2.84 2.96
CA CYS A 114 -18.79 3.83 2.77
C CYS A 114 -19.81 3.45 1.70
N PHE A 115 -19.68 2.29 1.02
CA PHE A 115 -20.57 1.91 -0.08
C PHE A 115 -22.06 1.99 0.29
N ASP A 116 -22.44 1.35 1.39
CA ASP A 116 -23.85 1.31 1.82
C ASP A 116 -24.38 2.69 2.21
N ALA A 117 -23.56 3.49 2.90
CA ALA A 117 -23.92 4.86 3.28
C ALA A 117 -24.11 5.74 2.03
N MET A 118 -23.20 5.65 1.05
CA MET A 118 -23.31 6.38 -0.21
C MET A 118 -24.57 5.99 -0.98
N GLU A 119 -24.91 4.70 -1.01
CA GLU A 119 -26.14 4.22 -1.63
C GLU A 119 -27.39 4.77 -0.94
N ARG A 120 -27.46 4.72 0.38
CA ARG A 120 -28.60 5.28 1.14
C ARG A 120 -28.78 6.78 0.88
N CYS A 121 -27.68 7.52 0.79
CA CYS A 121 -27.77 8.93 0.40
C CYS A 121 -28.32 9.11 -1.03
N LEU A 122 -27.93 8.26 -1.99
CA LEU A 122 -28.46 8.30 -3.35
C LEU A 122 -29.95 7.94 -3.41
N SER A 123 -30.38 6.90 -2.68
CA SER A 123 -31.78 6.46 -2.66
C SER A 123 -32.71 7.51 -2.05
N ARG A 124 -32.20 8.30 -1.09
CA ARG A 124 -32.92 9.42 -0.47
C ARG A 124 -32.84 10.73 -1.27
N GLY A 125 -32.14 10.74 -2.41
CA GLY A 125 -31.93 11.95 -3.21
C GLY A 125 -31.00 12.99 -2.56
N LEU A 126 -30.26 12.62 -1.52
CA LEU A 126 -29.32 13.48 -0.79
C LEU A 126 -27.96 13.58 -1.49
N LEU A 127 -27.65 12.66 -2.40
CA LEU A 127 -26.50 12.75 -3.30
C LEU A 127 -26.98 13.04 -4.71
N ILE A 128 -26.47 14.12 -5.28
CA ILE A 128 -26.77 14.56 -6.64
C ILE A 128 -25.50 14.41 -7.47
N PHE A 129 -25.61 13.61 -8.53
CA PHE A 129 -24.60 13.45 -9.59
C PHE A 129 -25.15 14.07 -10.86
N ASP A 130 -25.11 15.39 -10.94
CA ASP A 130 -25.70 16.19 -12.01
C ASP A 130 -24.73 16.49 -13.17
N THR A 131 -23.43 16.45 -12.91
CA THR A 131 -22.41 16.67 -13.94
C THR A 131 -22.14 15.41 -14.78
N PRO A 132 -21.76 15.56 -16.07
CA PRO A 132 -21.38 14.41 -16.91
C PRO A 132 -20.31 13.51 -16.28
N ALA A 133 -19.35 14.11 -15.57
CA ALA A 133 -18.27 13.39 -14.89
C ALA A 133 -18.75 12.55 -13.69
N THR A 134 -19.84 12.95 -13.02
CA THR A 134 -20.35 12.28 -11.81
C THR A 134 -21.50 11.32 -12.10
N LYS A 135 -22.27 11.54 -13.17
CA LYS A 135 -23.37 10.65 -13.60
C LYS A 135 -22.91 9.20 -13.75
N GLU A 136 -21.74 8.99 -14.36
CA GLU A 136 -21.14 7.67 -14.54
C GLU A 136 -20.74 6.99 -13.23
N LEU A 137 -20.58 7.74 -12.13
CA LEU A 137 -20.25 7.17 -10.82
C LEU A 137 -21.44 6.48 -10.17
N ARG A 138 -22.67 6.85 -10.55
CA ARG A 138 -23.89 6.31 -9.95
C ARG A 138 -23.97 4.78 -10.04
N LYS A 139 -23.60 4.19 -11.18
CA LYS A 139 -23.64 2.73 -11.41
C LYS A 139 -22.69 1.93 -10.50
N TYR A 140 -21.65 2.58 -10.00
CA TYR A 140 -20.67 1.97 -9.09
C TYR A 140 -21.07 2.06 -7.62
N ILE A 141 -22.10 2.85 -7.28
CA ILE A 141 -22.56 3.05 -5.90
C ILE A 141 -23.89 2.34 -5.65
N VAL A 142 -24.79 2.31 -6.63
CA VAL A 142 -26.08 1.59 -6.51
C VAL A 142 -25.85 0.08 -6.62
N TYR A 143 -26.61 -0.74 -5.88
CA TYR A 143 -26.59 -2.19 -6.07
C TYR A 143 -26.80 -2.60 -7.53
N GLY A 144 -25.87 -3.42 -8.03
CA GLY A 144 -25.87 -3.89 -9.40
C GLY A 144 -24.55 -4.57 -9.76
N THR A 145 -24.47 -5.09 -10.98
CA THR A 145 -23.30 -5.83 -11.47
C THR A 145 -22.02 -4.99 -11.44
N ASP A 146 -22.10 -3.69 -11.79
CA ASP A 146 -20.94 -2.80 -11.83
C ASP A 146 -20.38 -2.52 -10.43
N ARG A 147 -21.26 -2.26 -9.44
CA ARG A 147 -20.86 -2.12 -8.03
C ARG A 147 -20.21 -3.40 -7.52
N LEU A 148 -20.81 -4.57 -7.78
CA LEU A 148 -20.26 -5.85 -7.30
C LEU A 148 -18.87 -6.11 -7.89
N LYS A 149 -18.69 -5.90 -9.20
CA LYS A 149 -17.39 -6.02 -9.87
C LYS A 149 -16.35 -5.08 -9.25
N LEU A 150 -16.71 -3.81 -9.05
CA LEU A 150 -15.81 -2.85 -8.41
C LEU A 150 -15.46 -3.29 -6.99
N GLN A 151 -16.44 -3.75 -6.20
CA GLN A 151 -16.21 -4.19 -4.83
C GLN A 151 -15.24 -5.37 -4.75
N ILE A 152 -15.38 -6.37 -5.63
CA ILE A 152 -14.44 -7.51 -5.75
C ILE A 152 -13.03 -7.00 -6.08
N GLN A 153 -12.92 -6.12 -7.09
CA GLN A 153 -11.63 -5.54 -7.49
C GLN A 153 -10.98 -4.72 -6.37
N LEU A 154 -11.78 -3.95 -5.60
CA LEU A 154 -11.28 -3.17 -4.47
C LEU A 154 -10.86 -4.07 -3.30
N ASN A 155 -11.55 -5.17 -3.04
CA ASN A 155 -11.13 -6.15 -2.03
C ASN A 155 -9.80 -6.82 -2.42
N HIS A 156 -9.61 -7.15 -3.71
CA HIS A 156 -8.34 -7.65 -4.23
C HIS A 156 -7.20 -6.63 -4.03
N ILE A 157 -7.45 -5.36 -4.37
CA ILE A 157 -6.48 -4.27 -4.16
C ILE A 157 -6.20 -4.08 -2.67
N ASP A 158 -7.23 -4.06 -1.81
CA ASP A 158 -7.06 -3.96 -0.37
C ASP A 158 -6.18 -5.08 0.16
N ALA A 159 -6.46 -6.34 -0.20
CA ALA A 159 -5.69 -7.50 0.24
C ALA A 159 -4.20 -7.41 -0.13
N LEU A 160 -3.87 -6.84 -1.30
CA LEU A 160 -2.48 -6.57 -1.70
C LEU A 160 -1.86 -5.40 -0.94
N LEU A 161 -2.59 -4.31 -0.75
CA LEU A 161 -2.05 -3.11 -0.13
C LEU A 161 -1.96 -3.20 1.39
N HIS A 162 -2.81 -4.01 2.01
CA HIS A 162 -2.93 -4.19 3.45
C HIS A 162 -1.61 -4.60 4.13
N PRO A 163 -0.87 -5.63 3.67
CA PRO A 163 0.41 -5.98 4.29
C PRO A 163 1.44 -4.84 4.19
N ILE A 164 1.46 -4.09 3.08
CA ILE A 164 2.35 -2.93 2.92
C ILE A 164 1.94 -1.81 3.89
N ALA A 165 0.64 -1.52 4.01
CA ALA A 165 0.12 -0.49 4.90
C ALA A 165 0.41 -0.80 6.38
N ARG A 166 0.23 -2.07 6.79
CA ARG A 166 0.62 -2.52 8.14
C ARG A 166 2.12 -2.44 8.35
N GLY A 167 2.91 -2.79 7.34
CA GLY A 167 4.36 -2.60 7.35
C GLY A 167 4.75 -1.15 7.60
N LEU A 168 4.15 -0.20 6.87
CA LEU A 168 4.36 1.23 7.08
C LEU A 168 4.05 1.66 8.52
N THR A 169 2.88 1.31 9.05
CA THR A 169 2.52 1.64 10.44
C THR A 169 3.48 1.04 11.46
N THR A 170 3.98 -0.18 11.19
CA THR A 170 4.97 -0.84 12.05
C THR A 170 6.28 -0.06 12.06
N LEU A 171 6.78 0.32 10.88
CA LEU A 171 8.06 1.00 10.74
C LEU A 171 8.03 2.46 11.20
N GLU A 172 6.86 3.12 11.15
CA GLU A 172 6.62 4.45 11.74
C GLU A 172 6.57 4.42 13.29
N GLY A 173 6.61 3.24 13.91
CA GLY A 173 6.68 3.07 15.36
C GLY A 173 7.96 3.67 15.97
N GLN A 174 7.89 4.05 17.25
CA GLN A 174 9.00 4.73 17.94
C GLN A 174 10.20 3.83 18.25
N ASN A 175 10.03 2.51 18.23
CA ASN A 175 11.06 1.53 18.62
C ASN A 175 11.45 0.58 17.47
N THR A 176 11.26 1.00 16.22
CA THR A 176 11.59 0.19 15.06
C THR A 176 13.10 0.01 14.92
N THR A 177 13.53 -1.23 14.76
CA THR A 177 14.92 -1.64 14.54
C THR A 177 15.16 -2.04 13.07
N CYS A 178 16.43 -2.25 12.70
CA CYS A 178 16.75 -2.79 11.36
C CYS A 178 16.28 -4.26 11.19
N SER A 179 16.14 -5.01 12.27
CA SER A 179 15.55 -6.36 12.25
C SER A 179 14.08 -6.31 11.82
N ASP A 180 13.30 -5.42 12.46
CA ASP A 180 11.88 -5.20 12.14
C ASP A 180 11.68 -4.83 10.67
N VAL A 181 12.58 -4.01 10.11
CA VAL A 181 12.51 -3.65 8.69
C VAL A 181 12.60 -4.88 7.81
N PHE A 182 13.56 -5.77 8.03
CA PHE A 182 13.70 -7.00 7.25
C PHE A 182 12.48 -7.91 7.42
N TYR A 183 12.03 -8.09 8.67
CA TYR A 183 10.85 -8.88 8.99
C TYR A 183 9.58 -8.37 8.28
N VAL A 184 9.37 -7.06 8.23
CA VAL A 184 8.25 -6.44 7.52
C VAL A 184 8.26 -6.76 6.03
N PHE A 185 9.42 -6.70 5.36
CA PHE A 185 9.52 -7.08 3.94
C PHE A 185 9.15 -8.55 3.71
N ILE A 186 9.56 -9.45 4.59
CA ILE A 186 9.18 -10.85 4.49
C ILE A 186 7.68 -11.03 4.76
N GLY A 187 7.14 -10.35 5.76
CA GLY A 187 5.70 -10.34 6.05
C GLY A 187 4.87 -9.88 4.85
N ILE A 188 5.36 -8.92 4.07
CA ILE A 188 4.73 -8.48 2.82
C ILE A 188 4.75 -9.61 1.77
N ALA A 189 5.89 -10.28 1.57
CA ALA A 189 5.98 -11.41 0.64
C ALA A 189 5.01 -12.55 1.03
N ILE A 190 4.95 -12.90 2.32
CA ILE A 190 3.98 -13.89 2.83
C ILE A 190 2.54 -13.44 2.56
N GLY A 191 2.24 -12.16 2.81
CA GLY A 191 0.94 -11.57 2.49
C GLY A 191 0.56 -11.73 1.02
N PHE A 192 1.50 -11.45 0.11
CA PHE A 192 1.29 -11.64 -1.33
C PHE A 192 1.05 -13.11 -1.68
N ASN A 193 1.82 -14.03 -1.12
CA ASN A 193 1.59 -15.46 -1.37
C ASN A 193 0.18 -15.91 -0.99
N ARG A 194 -0.33 -15.45 0.16
CA ARG A 194 -1.71 -15.76 0.58
C ARG A 194 -2.75 -15.20 -0.38
N VAL A 195 -2.53 -13.99 -0.89
CA VAL A 195 -3.44 -13.39 -1.88
C VAL A 195 -3.47 -14.17 -3.19
N PHE A 196 -2.34 -14.78 -3.56
CA PHE A 196 -2.20 -15.57 -4.79
C PHE A 196 -2.20 -17.08 -4.55
N GLU A 197 -2.74 -17.54 -3.42
CA GLU A 197 -2.76 -18.97 -3.06
C GLU A 197 -3.67 -19.79 -3.98
N ASP A 198 -4.80 -19.19 -4.41
CA ASP A 198 -5.77 -19.81 -5.32
C ASP A 198 -5.51 -19.40 -6.79
N PRO A 199 -5.05 -20.33 -7.66
CA PRO A 199 -4.82 -20.06 -9.07
C PRO A 199 -6.09 -19.76 -9.87
N THR A 200 -7.27 -20.11 -9.33
CA THR A 200 -8.56 -19.89 -10.00
C THR A 200 -9.14 -18.50 -9.74
N SER A 201 -8.60 -17.78 -8.75
CA SER A 201 -9.01 -16.41 -8.46
C SER A 201 -8.61 -15.44 -9.57
N ASP A 202 -9.49 -14.50 -9.91
CA ASP A 202 -9.23 -13.46 -10.92
C ASP A 202 -7.98 -12.64 -10.61
N ILE A 203 -7.59 -12.50 -9.35
CA ILE A 203 -6.40 -11.75 -8.97
C ILE A 203 -5.10 -12.46 -9.37
N TYR A 204 -5.12 -13.79 -9.50
CA TYR A 204 -3.93 -14.61 -9.74
C TYR A 204 -3.18 -14.22 -11.01
N GLN A 205 -3.89 -13.74 -12.04
CA GLN A 205 -3.29 -13.25 -13.28
C GLN A 205 -2.26 -12.12 -13.06
N TYR A 206 -2.33 -11.40 -11.93
CA TYR A 206 -1.42 -10.32 -11.56
C TYR A 206 -0.27 -10.75 -10.65
N ARG A 207 -0.14 -12.05 -10.36
CA ARG A 207 0.90 -12.60 -9.46
C ARG A 207 2.30 -12.22 -9.92
N THR A 208 2.65 -12.54 -11.17
CA THR A 208 3.99 -12.31 -11.74
C THR A 208 4.36 -10.83 -11.73
N GLU A 209 3.43 -9.95 -12.10
CA GLU A 209 3.68 -8.50 -12.11
C GLU A 209 3.87 -7.96 -10.69
N THR A 210 3.07 -8.43 -9.73
CA THR A 210 3.13 -8.05 -8.32
C THR A 210 4.44 -8.49 -7.65
N PHE A 211 4.84 -9.75 -7.80
CA PHE A 211 6.13 -10.24 -7.26
C PHE A 211 7.32 -9.56 -7.95
N GLY A 212 7.23 -9.32 -9.27
CA GLY A 212 8.24 -8.52 -9.96
C GLY A 212 8.41 -7.13 -9.36
N VAL A 213 7.34 -6.46 -8.91
CA VAL A 213 7.45 -5.17 -8.18
C VAL A 213 8.15 -5.37 -6.84
N PHE A 214 7.74 -6.39 -6.07
CA PHE A 214 8.32 -6.72 -4.78
C PHE A 214 9.84 -6.96 -4.89
N ASP A 215 10.26 -7.89 -5.75
CA ASP A 215 11.66 -8.30 -5.89
C ASP A 215 12.56 -7.14 -6.28
N ARG A 216 12.09 -6.30 -7.20
CA ARG A 216 12.84 -5.10 -7.61
C ARG A 216 12.98 -4.11 -6.47
N ARG A 217 11.90 -3.85 -5.73
CA ARG A 217 11.92 -2.88 -4.62
C ARG A 217 12.75 -3.38 -3.46
N PHE A 218 12.63 -4.66 -3.13
CA PHE A 218 13.44 -5.33 -2.13
C PHE A 218 14.92 -5.36 -2.53
N GLY A 219 15.22 -5.68 -3.79
CA GLY A 219 16.58 -5.62 -4.33
C GLY A 219 17.17 -4.21 -4.30
N ILE A 220 16.41 -3.17 -4.65
CA ILE A 220 16.87 -1.77 -4.53
C ILE A 220 17.18 -1.44 -3.07
N PHE A 221 16.31 -1.85 -2.15
CA PHE A 221 16.46 -1.60 -0.72
C PHE A 221 17.74 -2.25 -0.17
N LEU A 222 17.97 -3.53 -0.45
CA LEU A 222 19.17 -4.26 -0.02
C LEU A 222 20.46 -3.73 -0.65
N ASN A 223 20.40 -3.20 -1.88
CA ASN A 223 21.57 -2.69 -2.59
C ASN A 223 21.86 -1.20 -2.33
N ASP A 224 20.92 -0.44 -1.75
CA ASP A 224 21.08 0.99 -1.48
C ASP A 224 21.37 1.31 0.00
N CYS A 225 21.66 0.29 0.81
CA CYS A 225 22.09 0.40 2.19
C CYS A 225 23.54 -0.05 2.38
N THR A 226 24.05 0.04 3.61
CA THR A 226 25.27 -0.68 4.00
C THR A 226 25.07 -2.17 3.78
N LYS A 227 26.08 -2.83 3.18
CA LYS A 227 26.02 -4.25 2.82
C LYS A 227 25.62 -5.11 4.03
N ASP A 228 24.68 -6.02 3.81
CA ASP A 228 24.18 -7.02 4.76
C ASP A 228 23.56 -6.45 6.06
N MET A 229 23.42 -5.13 6.20
CA MET A 229 23.00 -4.47 7.44
C MET A 229 21.68 -5.03 7.99
N PHE A 230 20.64 -5.13 7.16
CA PHE A 230 19.32 -5.61 7.59
C PHE A 230 19.32 -7.11 7.89
N ILE A 231 20.04 -7.90 7.10
CA ILE A 231 20.15 -9.36 7.28
C ILE A 231 20.89 -9.66 8.59
N ILE A 232 22.03 -9.00 8.81
CA ILE A 232 22.82 -9.15 10.04
C ILE A 232 22.00 -8.66 11.24
N SER A 233 21.30 -7.53 11.12
CA SER A 233 20.46 -7.02 12.21
C SER A 233 19.39 -8.03 12.61
N TYR A 234 18.77 -8.70 11.64
CA TYR A 234 17.79 -9.76 11.88
C TYR A 234 18.43 -10.99 12.55
N LEU A 235 19.59 -11.46 12.07
CA LEU A 235 20.29 -12.61 12.64
C LEU A 235 20.82 -12.37 14.06
N LEU A 236 21.12 -11.12 14.40
CA LEU A 236 21.60 -10.72 15.72
C LEU A 236 20.47 -10.38 16.68
N ASP A 237 19.21 -10.37 16.23
CA ASP A 237 18.07 -10.08 17.07
C ASP A 237 17.73 -11.28 17.96
N PRO A 238 17.92 -11.20 19.29
CA PRO A 238 17.66 -12.32 20.18
C PRO A 238 16.16 -12.63 20.32
N SER A 239 15.28 -11.70 19.92
CA SER A 239 13.83 -11.91 19.94
C SER A 239 13.34 -12.75 18.75
N GLU A 240 14.09 -12.74 17.66
CA GLU A 240 13.83 -13.50 16.44
C GLU A 240 14.58 -14.85 16.52
N ASN A 241 14.00 -15.82 17.24
CA ASN A 241 14.61 -17.16 17.38
C ASN A 241 14.99 -17.76 16.01
N LEU A 242 16.21 -18.31 15.89
CA LEU A 242 16.76 -18.98 14.69
C LEU A 242 15.82 -19.98 14.00
N VAL A 243 14.88 -20.58 14.73
CA VAL A 243 13.84 -21.48 14.20
C VAL A 243 12.84 -20.74 13.30
N HIS A 244 12.47 -19.51 13.68
CA HIS A 244 11.62 -18.64 12.88
C HIS A 244 12.33 -18.21 11.59
N PHE A 245 13.63 -17.90 11.67
CA PHE A 245 14.45 -17.59 10.49
C PHE A 245 14.42 -18.72 9.45
N VAL A 246 14.63 -19.98 9.86
CA VAL A 246 14.62 -21.11 8.90
C VAL A 246 13.25 -21.26 8.24
N VAL A 247 12.14 -21.24 8.99
CA VAL A 247 10.80 -21.39 8.41
C VAL A 247 10.44 -20.21 7.51
N THR A 248 10.70 -18.99 7.96
CA THR A 248 10.39 -17.75 7.27
C THR A 248 11.26 -17.54 6.03
N PHE A 249 12.56 -17.87 6.10
CA PHE A 249 13.47 -17.80 4.96
C PHE A 249 13.22 -18.91 3.94
N THR A 250 12.84 -20.11 4.37
CA THR A 250 12.47 -21.21 3.45
C THR A 250 11.18 -20.88 2.70
N GLN A 251 10.15 -20.35 3.38
CA GLN A 251 8.93 -19.85 2.74
C GLN A 251 9.22 -18.67 1.80
N PHE A 252 10.11 -17.76 2.17
CA PHE A 252 10.55 -16.66 1.32
C PHE A 252 11.28 -17.19 0.06
N TYR A 253 12.24 -18.09 0.21
CA TYR A 253 13.02 -18.67 -0.88
C TYR A 253 12.14 -19.43 -1.89
N PHE A 254 11.17 -20.22 -1.41
CA PHE A 254 10.19 -20.90 -2.26
C PHE A 254 9.14 -19.98 -2.89
N SER A 255 9.01 -18.72 -2.45
CA SER A 255 8.00 -17.81 -2.99
C SER A 255 8.55 -16.77 -3.96
N VAL A 256 9.84 -16.45 -3.85
CA VAL A 256 10.50 -15.37 -4.59
C VAL A 256 11.46 -15.91 -5.67
N LEU A 257 12.00 -17.13 -5.52
CA LEU A 257 13.03 -17.66 -6.43
C LEU A 257 12.61 -18.88 -7.27
N SER A 258 11.33 -19.25 -7.25
CA SER A 258 10.71 -20.28 -8.13
C SER A 258 9.67 -19.66 -9.06
#